data_AF-K2QC99-F1
#
_entry.id   AF-K2QC99-F1
#
_cell.length_a   1.000
_cell.length_b   1.000
_cell.length_c   1.000
_cell.angle_alpha   90.00
_cell.angle_beta   90.00
_cell.angle_gamma   90.00
#
_symmetry.space_group_name_H-M   'P 1'
#
loop_
_entity.id
_entity.type
_entity.pdbx_description
1 polymer ?
#
loop_
_entity_poly.entity_id
_entity_poly.type
_entity_poly.pdbx_seq_one_letter_code
_entity_poly.pdbx_strand_id
1 'polypeptide(L)' 'MGETYFDDEQEIGPQGLALLRNVLTDLFRDQSGESNRDDELGLAKELVALFKSGFRSEEELKAMARSSSFLSHHIS' A
#
# COMPACT_ATOMS: atom_id res chain seq x y z
N MET A 1 -32.31 1.43 -16.88
CA MET A 1 -31.54 2.69 -16.79
C MET A 1 -30.99 2.70 -15.37
N GLY A 2 -29.84 2.12 -15.07
CA GLY A 2 -28.58 2.26 -15.79
C GLY A 2 -27.80 3.35 -15.09
N GLU A 3 -26.76 2.94 -14.35
CA GLU A 3 -25.54 3.72 -14.15
C GLU A 3 -25.57 4.81 -13.06
N THR A 4 -25.42 4.38 -11.79
CA THR A 4 -24.77 5.21 -10.76
C THR A 4 -23.28 5.30 -11.09
N TYR A 5 -22.97 6.17 -12.05
CA TYR A 5 -21.62 6.51 -12.48
C TYR A 5 -20.96 7.33 -11.39
N PHE A 6 -19.92 6.75 -10.80
CA PHE A 6 -18.97 7.40 -9.89
C PHE A 6 -19.59 7.90 -8.59
N ASP A 7 -19.68 6.99 -7.62
CA ASP A 7 -19.64 7.38 -6.20
C ASP A 7 -18.24 7.99 -5.98
N ASP A 8 -18.20 9.31 -6.06
CA ASP A 8 -17.08 10.15 -5.70
C ASP A 8 -16.54 9.70 -4.34
N GLU A 9 -15.23 9.47 -4.28
CA GLU A 9 -14.50 8.98 -3.11
C GLU A 9 -14.78 7.50 -2.81
N GLN A 10 -14.05 6.57 -3.45
CA GLN A 10 -13.83 5.25 -2.86
C GLN A 10 -13.11 5.45 -1.51
N GLU A 11 -13.89 5.72 -0.47
CA GLU A 11 -13.45 5.80 0.91
C GLU A 11 -12.89 4.43 1.25
N ILE A 12 -11.67 4.43 1.76
CA ILE A 12 -11.08 3.21 2.26
C ILE A 12 -11.82 2.90 3.56
N GLY A 13 -12.75 1.95 3.49
CA GLY A 13 -13.48 1.50 4.66
C GLY A 13 -12.52 1.00 5.76
N PRO A 14 -13.01 0.87 7.01
CA PRO A 14 -12.20 0.49 8.16
C PRO A 14 -11.47 -0.85 7.97
N GLN A 15 -12.06 -1.77 7.20
CA GLN A 15 -11.46 -3.05 6.84
C GLN A 15 -10.27 -2.87 5.87
N GLY A 16 -10.39 -1.96 4.89
CA GLY A 16 -9.30 -1.62 3.99
C GLY A 16 -8.15 -0.91 4.70
N LEU A 17 -8.46 0.00 5.64
CA LEU A 17 -7.44 0.65 6.46
C LEU A 17 -6.71 -0.34 7.37
N ALA A 18 -7.43 -1.30 7.96
CA ALA A 18 -6.82 -2.36 8.76
C ALA A 18 -5.88 -3.25 7.92
N LEU A 19 -6.30 -3.60 6.71
CA LEU A 19 -5.48 -4.34 5.74
C LEU A 19 -4.19 -3.58 5.41
N LEU A 20 -4.32 -2.30 5.03
CA LEU A 20 -3.19 -1.44 4.69
C LEU A 20 -2.22 -1.29 5.87
N ARG A 21 -2.73 -1.10 7.09
CA ARG A 21 -1.92 -1.03 8.31
C ARG A 21 -1.14 -2.31 8.57
N ASN A 22 -1.77 -3.48 8.38
CA ASN A 22 -1.12 -4.77 8.58
C ASN A 22 -0.01 -4.99 7.54
N VAL A 23 -0.28 -4.72 6.27
CA VAL A 23 0.71 -4.82 5.18
C VAL A 23 1.88 -3.87 5.45
N LEU A 24 1.60 -2.62 5.80
CA LEU A 24 2.61 -1.62 6.14
C LEU A 24 3.51 -2.10 7.29
N THR A 25 2.90 -2.58 8.39
CA THR A 25 3.62 -3.11 9.56
C THR A 25 4.51 -4.29 9.19
N ASP A 26 4.02 -5.21 8.36
CA ASP A 26 4.77 -6.39 7.93
C ASP A 26 5.97 -6.02 7.06
N LEU A 27 5.79 -5.08 6.12
CA LEU A 27 6.87 -4.58 5.26
C LEU A 27 7.95 -3.81 6.03
N PHE A 28 7.59 -3.11 7.12
CA PHE A 28 8.58 -2.46 7.99
C PHE A 28 9.27 -3.43 8.94
N ARG A 29 8.57 -4.46 9.42
CA ARG A 29 9.19 -5.46 10.30
C ARG A 29 10.27 -6.28 9.58
N ASP A 30 10.13 -6.44 8.27
CA ASP A 30 11.11 -7.08 7.39
C ASP A 30 12.31 -6.15 7.07
N GLN A 31 12.11 -4.83 7.13
CA GLN A 31 13.15 -3.81 6.97
C GLN A 31 13.81 -3.49 8.32
N SER A 32 14.68 -4.39 8.79
CA SER A 32 15.46 -4.22 10.04
C SER A 32 16.59 -3.16 9.95
N GLY A 33 16.48 -2.16 9.08
CA GLY A 33 17.41 -1.03 8.94
C GLY A 33 16.74 0.29 9.29
N GLU A 34 17.51 1.38 9.42
CA GLU A 34 17.01 2.75 9.62
C GLU A 34 16.06 3.14 8.46
N SER A 35 14.80 2.76 8.58
CA SER A 35 13.74 3.24 7.70
C SER A 35 13.53 4.71 8.02
N ASN A 36 13.81 5.57 7.05
CA ASN A 36 13.55 6.99 7.20
C ASN A 36 12.04 7.22 7.16
N ARG A 37 11.52 8.14 7.97
CA ARG A 37 10.08 8.45 8.04
C ARG A 37 9.49 8.85 6.69
N ASP A 38 10.32 9.38 5.79
CA ASP A 38 9.97 9.69 4.41
C ASP A 38 9.69 8.42 3.57
N ASP A 39 10.45 7.34 3.78
CA ASP A 39 10.22 6.04 3.15
C ASP A 39 8.93 5.39 3.69
N GLU A 40 8.68 5.53 5.00
CA GLU A 40 7.42 5.09 5.64
C GLU A 40 6.20 5.76 5.02
N LEU A 41 6.28 7.08 4.86
CA LEU A 41 5.20 7.86 4.27
C LEU A 41 5.03 7.55 2.77
N GLY A 42 6.12 7.31 2.05
CA GLY A 42 6.11 6.91 0.66
C GLY A 42 5.38 5.58 0.45
N LEU A 43 5.77 4.56 1.20
CA LEU A 43 5.16 3.23 1.14
C LEU A 43 3.67 3.27 1.51
N ALA A 44 3.30 4.05 2.54
CA ALA A 44 1.89 4.20 2.94
C ALA A 44 1.03 4.81 1.82
N LYS A 45 1.53 5.85 1.13
CA LYS A 45 0.84 6.46 -0.02
C LYS A 45 0.68 5.48 -1.17
N GLU A 46 1.70 4.67 -1.41
CA GLU A 46 1.70 3.71 -2.50
C GLU A 46 0.73 2.54 -2.25
N LEU A 47 0.69 2.01 -1.02
CA LEU A 47 -0.30 1.00 -0.63
C LEU A 47 -1.74 1.52 -0.79
N VAL A 48 -1.99 2.79 -0.44
CA VAL A 48 -3.28 3.45 -0.67
C VAL A 48 -3.59 3.55 -2.16
N ALA A 49 -2.61 3.90 -3.01
CA ALA A 49 -2.79 3.98 -4.45
C ALA A 49 -3.09 2.59 -5.06
N LEU A 50 -2.36 1.55 -4.64
CA LEU A 50 -2.61 0.16 -5.04
C LEU A 50 -4.02 -0.29 -4.63
N PHE A 51 -4.42 -0.02 -3.38
CA PHE A 51 -5.75 -0.37 -2.91
C PHE A 51 -6.87 0.35 -3.67
N LYS A 52 -6.67 1.63 -4.00
CA LYS A 52 -7.58 2.39 -4.87
C LYS A 52 -7.57 1.89 -6.32
N SER A 53 -6.45 1.35 -6.79
CA SER A 53 -6.32 0.71 -8.11
C SER A 53 -7.02 -0.65 -8.21
N GLY A 54 -7.44 -1.23 -7.08
CA GLY A 54 -8.22 -2.47 -7.05
C GLY A 54 -7.53 -3.67 -6.39
N PHE A 55 -6.32 -3.52 -5.86
CA PHE A 55 -5.66 -4.59 -5.10
C PHE A 55 -6.33 -4.74 -3.72
N ARG A 56 -6.89 -5.92 -3.43
CA ARG A 56 -7.67 -6.17 -2.19
C ARG A 56 -7.05 -7.19 -1.24
N SER A 57 -5.95 -7.84 -1.63
CA SER A 57 -5.30 -8.89 -0.82
C SER A 57 -3.97 -8.44 -0.25
N GLU A 58 -3.62 -8.92 0.95
CA GLU A 58 -2.32 -8.62 1.57
C GLU A 58 -1.14 -9.08 0.71
N GLU A 59 -1.22 -10.28 0.14
CA GLU A 59 -0.15 -10.85 -0.69
C GLU A 59 0.10 -10.02 -1.95
N GLU A 60 -0.97 -9.57 -2.61
CA GLU A 60 -0.88 -8.72 -3.80
C GLU A 60 -0.29 -7.36 -3.46
N LEU A 61 -0.77 -6.72 -2.40
CA LEU A 61 -0.25 -5.44 -1.94
C LEU A 61 1.23 -5.54 -1.56
N LYS A 62 1.65 -6.60 -0.87
CA LYS A 62 3.06 -6.87 -0.53
C LYS A 62 3.90 -7.12 -1.78
N ALA A 63 3.43 -7.94 -2.72
CA ALA A 63 4.17 -8.25 -3.95
C ALA A 63 4.38 -7.00 -4.81
N MET A 64 3.33 -6.18 -4.96
CA MET A 64 3.39 -4.95 -5.73
C MET A 64 4.27 -3.89 -5.05
N ALA A 65 4.12 -3.68 -3.73
CA ALA A 65 4.93 -2.73 -2.98
C ALA A 65 6.42 -3.11 -2.90
N ARG A 66 6.74 -4.41 -2.96
CA ARG A 66 8.14 -4.89 -3.07
C ARG A 66 8.71 -4.68 -4.48
N SER A 67 7.87 -4.74 -5.51
CA SER A 67 8.27 -4.60 -6.93
C SER A 67 8.35 -3.15 -7.42
N SER A 68 7.70 -2.21 -6.73
CA SER A 68 7.44 -0.83 -7.19
C SER A 68 8.53 0.21 -6.88
N SER A 69 9.71 -0.19 -6.37
CA SER A 69 10.94 0.63 -6.27
C SER A 69 11.41 1.05 -4.85
N PHE A 70 10.75 0.68 -3.74
CA PHE A 70 11.30 0.98 -2.40
C PHE A 70 12.45 0.06 -1.95
N LEU A 71 12.54 -1.19 -2.43
CA LEU A 71 13.61 -2.13 -2.07
C LEU A 71 14.79 -2.17 -3.06
N SER A 72 14.72 -1.44 -4.18
CA SER A 72 15.77 -1.46 -5.22
C SER A 72 16.93 -0.49 -4.94
N HIS A 73 16.84 0.36 -3.91
CA HIS A 73 17.90 1.33 -3.59
C HIS A 73 19.01 0.78 -2.68
N HIS A 74 19.14 -0.55 -2.55
CA HIS A 74 20.22 -1.16 -1.77
C HIS A 74 21.02 -2.20 -2.59
N ILE A 75 21.10 -2.02 -3.91
CA ILE A 75 22.00 -2.79 -4.78
C ILE A 75 22.57 -1.84 -5.85
N SER A 76 23.52 -1.00 -5.48
CA SER A 76 24.58 -0.47 -6.36
C SER A 76 25.76 -0.01 -5.52
#